data_AF-A0A497T6X3-F1
#
_entry.id   AF-A0A497T6X3-F1
#
_cell.length_a   1.000
_cell.length_b   1.000
_cell.length_c   1.000
_cell.angle_alpha   90.00
_cell.angle_beta   90.00
_cell.angle_gamma   90.00
#
_symmetry.space_group_name_H-M   'P 1'
#
loop_
_entity.id
_entity.type
_entity.pdbx_description
1 polymer ?
#
loop_
_entity_poly.entity_id
_entity_poly.type
_entity_poly.pdbx_seq_one_letter_code
_entity_poly.pdbx_strand_id
1 'polypeptide(L)'
;MDKILRNRLVFLTSLFIVFCMFFNSVFALLNPSAVYCKALGYEYISKPTENGVRGYCKLPNGQLVSAWKFLQGEVAQEFGYCAKQGYKTKTIYNKDVCLRFRTDFCAVCVLENGKEVEVTELMNLSFEETWCGDNACSDPENYLTCPEDCPSGSDDGYCDGIKDNKCDPDCEKNKDPDCKNTIEIPIIVQIIIIGIIIIGVLIFVFLRKD
;
A
#
# COMPACT_ATOMS: atom_id res chain seq x y z
N MET A 1 -15.02 -35.72 -19.64
CA MET A 1 -14.48 -35.18 -18.37
C MET A 1 -15.33 -35.70 -17.24
N ASP A 2 -14.79 -36.60 -16.41
CA ASP A 2 -15.55 -37.29 -15.37
C ASP A 2 -16.14 -36.34 -14.34
N LYS A 3 -17.37 -36.63 -13.90
CA LYS A 3 -18.12 -35.84 -12.90
C LYS A 3 -17.33 -35.68 -11.60
N ILE A 4 -16.51 -36.66 -11.25
CA ILE A 4 -15.62 -36.67 -10.09
C ILE A 4 -14.44 -35.69 -10.29
N LEU A 5 -13.84 -35.68 -11.48
CA LEU A 5 -12.74 -34.77 -11.83
C LEU A 5 -13.22 -33.31 -11.85
N ARG A 6 -14.43 -33.07 -12.37
CA ARG A 6 -15.07 -31.74 -12.36
C ARG A 6 -15.36 -31.26 -10.93
N ASN A 7 -15.89 -32.11 -10.07
CA ASN A 7 -16.19 -31.74 -8.68
C ASN A 7 -14.90 -31.48 -7.86
N ARG A 8 -13.84 -32.25 -8.09
CA ARG A 8 -12.53 -32.00 -7.48
C ARG A 8 -11.91 -30.69 -7.96
N LEU A 9 -12.04 -30.38 -9.24
CA LEU A 9 -11.57 -29.13 -9.82
C LEU A 9 -12.33 -27.94 -9.24
N VAL A 10 -13.67 -28.01 -9.16
CA VAL A 10 -14.50 -26.96 -8.54
C VAL A 10 -14.11 -26.75 -7.08
N PHE A 11 -13.95 -27.83 -6.31
CA PHE A 11 -13.55 -27.73 -4.90
C PHE A 11 -12.17 -27.10 -4.71
N LEU A 12 -11.18 -27.50 -5.52
CA LEU A 12 -9.83 -26.90 -5.51
C LEU A 12 -9.85 -25.43 -5.90
N THR A 13 -10.66 -25.05 -6.90
CA THR A 13 -10.81 -23.64 -7.28
C THR A 13 -11.51 -22.81 -6.21
N SER A 14 -12.51 -23.37 -5.53
CA SER A 14 -13.19 -22.69 -4.41
C SER A 14 -12.26 -22.51 -3.20
N LEU A 15 -11.42 -23.51 -2.89
CA LEU A 15 -10.43 -23.41 -1.82
C LEU A 15 -9.36 -22.34 -2.12
N PHE A 16 -8.92 -22.24 -3.38
CA PHE A 16 -7.96 -21.22 -3.81
C PHE A 16 -8.56 -19.80 -3.74
N ILE A 17 -9.82 -19.61 -4.16
CA ILE A 17 -10.51 -18.32 -4.06
C ILE A 17 -10.67 -17.89 -2.61
N VAL A 18 -11.06 -18.82 -1.71
CA VAL A 18 -11.16 -18.56 -0.27
C VAL A 18 -9.79 -18.21 0.32
N PHE A 19 -8.72 -18.92 -0.08
CA PHE A 19 -7.34 -18.60 0.33
C PHE A 19 -6.92 -17.19 -0.12
N CYS A 20 -7.22 -16.78 -1.36
CA CYS A 20 -6.92 -15.43 -1.84
C CYS A 20 -7.65 -14.34 -1.04
N MET A 21 -8.86 -14.59 -0.52
CA MET A 21 -9.59 -13.64 0.33
C MET A 21 -8.96 -13.45 1.72
N PHE A 22 -7.96 -14.25 2.11
CA PHE A 22 -7.21 -14.07 3.37
C PHE A 22 -5.91 -13.29 3.19
N PHE A 23 -5.53 -12.88 1.98
CA PHE A 23 -4.36 -12.02 1.70
C PHE A 23 -4.83 -10.63 1.25
N ASN A 24 -5.46 -9.85 2.13
CA ASN A 24 -5.91 -8.48 1.82
C ASN A 24 -4.88 -7.42 2.23
N SER A 25 -3.63 -7.53 1.79
CA SER A 25 -2.70 -6.40 1.90
C SER A 25 -2.77 -5.61 0.59
N VAL A 26 -3.62 -4.58 0.55
CA VAL A 26 -3.61 -3.59 -0.53
C VAL A 26 -2.64 -2.49 -0.12
N PHE A 27 -1.39 -2.59 -0.55
CA PHE A 27 -0.44 -1.48 -0.42
C PHE A 27 -0.85 -0.38 -1.38
N ALA A 28 -1.26 0.76 -0.83
CA ALA A 28 -1.48 1.98 -1.60
C ALA A 28 -0.18 2.80 -1.60
N LEU A 29 0.20 3.33 -2.77
CA LEU A 29 1.41 4.12 -2.96
C LEU A 29 1.02 5.44 -3.61
N LEU A 30 1.57 6.55 -3.13
CA LEU A 30 1.32 7.85 -3.75
C LEU A 30 1.78 7.81 -5.21
N ASN A 31 0.99 8.45 -6.09
CA ASN A 31 1.36 8.60 -7.49
C ASN A 31 2.65 9.43 -7.61
N PRO A 32 3.77 8.85 -8.09
CA PRO A 32 5.05 9.55 -8.10
C PRO A 32 5.05 10.84 -8.89
N SER A 33 4.30 10.89 -9.99
CA SER A 33 4.18 12.10 -10.82
C SER A 33 3.40 13.22 -10.12
N ALA A 34 2.45 12.87 -9.26
CA ALA A 34 1.70 13.83 -8.46
C ALA A 34 2.58 14.38 -7.33
N VAL A 35 3.31 13.52 -6.63
CA VAL A 35 4.27 13.90 -5.58
C VAL A 35 5.32 14.83 -6.15
N TYR A 36 5.96 14.46 -7.26
CA TYR A 36 6.96 15.31 -7.92
C TYR A 36 6.41 16.69 -8.32
N CYS A 37 5.22 16.73 -8.93
CA CYS A 37 4.56 17.99 -9.28
C CYS A 37 4.32 18.88 -8.06
N LYS A 38 3.74 18.31 -6.99
CA LYS A 38 3.45 19.05 -5.74
C LYS A 38 4.72 19.49 -5.02
N ALA A 39 5.75 18.65 -4.96
CA ALA A 39 7.03 18.96 -4.33
C ALA A 39 7.75 20.15 -5.01
N LEU A 40 7.49 20.38 -6.30
CA LEU A 40 7.96 21.56 -7.02
C LEU A 40 7.12 22.83 -6.76
N GLY A 41 6.07 22.73 -5.94
CA GLY A 41 5.12 23.79 -5.64
C GLY A 41 4.04 23.97 -6.72
N TYR A 42 3.81 22.97 -7.58
CA TYR A 42 2.87 23.05 -8.69
C TYR A 42 1.55 22.35 -8.38
N GLU A 43 0.50 22.75 -9.10
CA GLU A 43 -0.83 22.18 -8.92
C GLU A 43 -0.97 20.89 -9.75
N TYR A 44 -1.26 19.76 -9.08
CA TYR A 44 -1.59 18.50 -9.74
C TYR A 44 -3.09 18.40 -9.99
N ILE A 45 -3.48 18.04 -11.22
CA ILE A 45 -4.87 17.97 -11.66
C ILE A 45 -5.14 16.62 -12.32
N SER A 46 -6.13 15.87 -11.83
CA SER A 46 -6.66 14.68 -12.50
C SER A 46 -7.83 15.04 -13.41
N LYS A 47 -7.82 14.60 -14.67
CA LYS A 47 -8.93 14.78 -15.61
C LYS A 47 -9.36 13.46 -16.25
N PRO A 48 -10.66 13.24 -16.47
CA PRO A 48 -11.12 12.11 -17.28
C PRO A 48 -10.68 12.30 -18.73
N THR A 49 -10.33 11.19 -19.38
CA THR A 49 -9.98 11.09 -20.80
C THR A 49 -10.68 9.85 -21.37
N GLU A 50 -10.67 9.70 -22.70
CA GLU A 50 -11.22 8.51 -23.37
C GLU A 50 -10.60 7.20 -22.87
N ASN A 51 -9.35 7.25 -22.38
CA ASN A 51 -8.60 6.09 -21.89
C ASN A 51 -8.57 6.01 -20.35
N GLY A 52 -9.48 6.69 -19.65
CA GLY A 52 -9.54 6.75 -18.18
C GLY A 52 -9.01 8.06 -17.61
N VAL A 53 -8.68 8.07 -16.32
CA VAL A 53 -8.24 9.29 -15.62
C VAL A 53 -6.74 9.52 -15.85
N ARG A 54 -6.37 10.74 -16.26
CA ARG A 54 -4.97 11.14 -16.46
C ARG A 54 -4.59 12.28 -15.52
N GLY A 55 -3.37 12.18 -14.97
CA GLY A 55 -2.75 13.21 -14.15
C GLY A 55 -2.00 14.26 -14.97
N TYR A 56 -2.18 15.52 -14.62
CA TYR A 56 -1.52 16.67 -15.21
C TYR A 56 -0.86 17.52 -14.13
N CYS A 57 0.25 18.18 -14.49
CA CYS A 57 0.90 19.19 -13.66
C CYS A 57 0.71 20.56 -14.31
N LYS A 58 0.19 21.52 -13.54
CA LYS A 58 0.00 22.91 -13.98
C LYS A 58 1.22 23.73 -13.59
N LEU A 59 1.98 24.14 -14.59
CA LEU A 59 3.24 24.84 -14.44
C LEU A 59 3.03 26.33 -14.13
N PRO A 60 4.06 27.06 -13.63
CA PRO A 60 3.95 28.48 -13.30
C PRO A 60 3.53 29.39 -14.44
N ASN A 61 3.86 29.01 -15.68
CA ASN A 61 3.44 29.73 -16.89
C ASN A 61 1.98 29.43 -17.30
N GLY A 62 1.24 28.66 -16.50
CA GLY A 62 -0.15 28.26 -16.76
C GLY A 62 -0.30 27.06 -17.68
N GLN A 63 0.78 26.53 -18.26
CA GLN A 63 0.71 25.33 -19.09
C GLN A 63 0.31 24.11 -18.27
N LEU A 64 -0.51 23.25 -18.87
CA LEU A 64 -0.95 21.99 -18.29
C LEU A 64 -0.29 20.83 -19.05
N VAL A 65 0.68 20.15 -18.42
CA VAL A 65 1.44 19.06 -19.04
C VAL A 65 1.12 17.72 -18.39
N SER A 66 1.31 16.61 -19.10
CA SER A 66 1.13 15.27 -18.51
C SER A 66 2.13 15.09 -17.36
N ALA A 67 1.63 14.79 -16.16
CA ALA A 67 2.46 14.74 -14.96
C ALA A 67 3.58 13.68 -15.07
N TRP A 68 3.26 12.48 -15.58
CA TRP A 68 4.24 11.42 -15.81
C TRP A 68 5.34 11.82 -16.79
N LYS A 69 4.98 12.41 -17.94
CA LYS A 69 5.96 12.90 -18.92
C LYS A 69 6.86 13.99 -18.34
N PHE A 70 6.32 14.84 -17.47
CA PHE A 70 7.08 15.86 -16.79
C PHE A 70 8.07 15.26 -15.78
N LEU A 71 7.63 14.31 -14.95
CA LEU A 71 8.51 13.53 -14.06
C LEU A 71 9.62 12.79 -14.85
N GLN A 72 9.28 12.19 -15.99
CA GLN A 72 10.22 11.48 -16.87
C GLN A 72 11.14 12.41 -17.68
N GLY A 73 11.01 13.73 -17.51
CA GLY A 73 11.84 14.72 -18.19
C GLY A 73 11.58 14.83 -19.69
N GLU A 74 10.48 14.30 -20.21
CA GLU A 74 10.14 14.36 -21.65
C GLU A 74 9.62 15.74 -22.06
N VAL A 75 9.04 16.49 -21.12
CA VAL A 75 8.41 17.79 -21.37
C VAL A 75 8.79 18.79 -20.30
N ALA A 76 8.79 20.09 -20.65
CA ALA A 76 8.90 21.21 -19.72
C ALA A 76 10.10 21.12 -18.75
N GLN A 77 11.24 20.59 -19.22
CA GLN A 77 12.43 20.33 -18.38
C GLN A 77 12.92 21.57 -17.63
N GLU A 78 12.71 22.76 -18.20
CA GLU A 78 13.04 24.07 -17.62
C GLU A 78 12.27 24.38 -16.32
N PHE A 79 11.13 23.72 -16.10
CA PHE A 79 10.35 23.81 -14.85
C PHE A 79 10.64 22.65 -13.89
N GLY A 80 11.40 21.64 -14.33
CA GLY A 80 11.77 20.47 -13.53
C GLY A 80 12.79 20.80 -12.43
N TYR A 81 12.96 19.87 -11.49
CA TYR A 81 13.86 20.05 -10.35
C TYR A 81 15.30 20.33 -10.77
N CYS A 82 15.86 19.54 -11.71
CA CYS A 82 17.23 19.72 -12.16
C CYS A 82 17.49 21.15 -12.65
N ALA A 83 16.60 21.69 -13.51
CA ALA A 83 16.74 23.06 -14.03
C ALA A 83 16.66 24.12 -12.92
N LYS A 84 15.76 23.94 -11.93
CA LYS A 84 15.68 24.85 -10.77
C LYS A 84 16.95 24.85 -9.93
N GLN A 85 17.68 23.75 -9.89
CA GLN A 85 18.97 23.63 -9.21
C GLN A 85 20.17 23.98 -10.11
N GLY A 86 19.94 24.39 -11.37
CA GLY A 86 20.99 24.69 -12.34
C GLY A 86 21.64 23.47 -13.00
N TYR A 87 21.10 22.27 -12.76
CA TYR A 87 21.56 21.03 -13.40
C TYR A 87 20.88 20.79 -14.75
N LYS A 88 21.56 20.03 -15.61
CA LYS A 88 20.97 19.55 -16.86
C LYS A 88 20.09 18.34 -16.57
N THR A 89 18.86 18.36 -17.08
CA THR A 89 17.99 17.17 -17.14
C THR A 89 18.39 16.28 -18.30
N LYS A 90 18.45 14.96 -18.08
CA LYS A 90 18.65 13.96 -19.12
C LYS A 90 17.70 12.78 -18.87
N THR A 91 16.99 12.32 -19.90
CA THR A 91 16.26 11.04 -19.84
C THR A 91 17.21 9.93 -20.26
N ILE A 92 17.39 8.92 -19.43
CA ILE A 92 18.31 7.81 -19.68
C ILE A 92 17.58 6.47 -19.67
N TYR A 93 18.15 5.47 -20.36
CA TYR A 93 17.66 4.10 -20.39
C TYR A 93 18.65 3.20 -19.66
N ASN A 94 18.61 3.23 -18.33
CA ASN A 94 19.50 2.45 -17.48
C ASN A 94 18.72 1.91 -16.30
N LYS A 95 18.48 0.59 -16.29
CA LYS A 95 17.71 -0.09 -15.25
C LYS A 95 18.29 0.15 -13.86
N ASP A 96 19.62 0.09 -13.72
CA ASP A 96 20.31 0.20 -12.42
C ASP A 96 20.13 1.59 -11.80
N VAL A 97 20.05 2.64 -12.63
CA VAL A 97 19.78 4.01 -12.18
C VAL A 97 18.28 4.24 -11.97
N CYS A 98 17.44 3.64 -12.80
CA CYS A 98 15.99 3.82 -12.76
C CYS A 98 15.25 2.79 -11.88
N LEU A 99 15.97 2.09 -10.99
CA LEU A 99 15.42 1.02 -10.15
C LEU A 99 14.29 1.49 -9.23
N ARG A 100 14.29 2.77 -8.83
CA ARG A 100 13.29 3.33 -7.89
C ARG A 100 11.84 3.06 -8.34
N PHE A 101 11.58 3.13 -9.64
CA PHE A 101 10.27 2.81 -10.22
C PHE A 101 10.27 1.52 -11.03
N ARG A 102 11.38 0.78 -11.06
CA ARG A 102 11.59 -0.42 -11.90
C ARG A 102 11.22 -0.17 -13.37
N THR A 103 11.50 1.04 -13.86
CA THR A 103 11.26 1.44 -15.24
C THR A 103 12.53 1.26 -16.06
N ASP A 104 12.37 1.07 -17.37
CA ASP A 104 13.51 0.99 -18.29
C ASP A 104 14.19 2.34 -18.51
N PHE A 105 13.51 3.44 -18.16
CA PHE A 105 14.00 4.80 -18.29
C PHE A 105 13.47 5.74 -17.20
N CYS A 106 14.20 6.82 -16.95
CA CYS A 106 13.89 7.84 -15.95
C CYS A 106 14.62 9.15 -16.27
N ALA A 107 14.20 10.24 -15.62
CA ALA A 107 14.94 11.50 -15.65
C ALA A 107 16.04 11.49 -14.60
N VAL A 108 17.24 11.92 -14.99
CA VAL A 108 18.36 12.17 -14.09
C VAL A 108 18.81 13.63 -14.17
N CYS A 109 19.27 14.16 -13.05
CA CYS A 109 20.07 15.38 -13.03
C CYS A 109 21.54 15.02 -13.26
N VAL A 110 22.17 15.71 -14.19
CA VAL A 110 23.62 15.63 -14.39
C VAL A 110 24.28 16.65 -13.47
N LEU A 111 24.94 16.15 -12.43
CA LEU A 111 25.66 16.96 -11.45
C LEU A 111 26.95 17.55 -12.05
N GLU A 112 27.56 18.51 -11.37
CA GLU A 112 28.79 19.18 -11.84
C GLU A 112 29.97 18.22 -12.06
N ASN A 113 30.06 17.16 -11.25
CA ASN A 113 31.07 16.11 -11.39
C ASN A 113 30.74 15.08 -12.49
N GLY A 114 29.66 15.30 -13.25
CA GLY A 114 29.18 14.41 -14.29
C GLY A 114 28.37 13.21 -13.80
N LYS A 115 28.16 13.06 -12.49
CA LYS A 115 27.33 11.98 -11.93
C LYS A 115 25.88 12.19 -12.34
N GLU A 116 25.23 11.11 -12.79
CA GLU A 116 23.81 11.05 -13.09
C GLU A 116 23.07 10.51 -11.86
N VAL A 117 22.11 11.28 -11.33
CA VAL A 117 21.28 10.89 -10.18
C VAL A 117 19.82 11.04 -10.56
N GLU A 118 19.01 10.02 -10.29
CA GLU A 118 17.57 10.04 -10.56
C GLU A 118 16.91 11.23 -9.85
N VAL A 119 16.00 11.92 -10.54
CA VAL A 119 15.51 13.23 -10.10
C VAL A 119 14.78 13.17 -8.74
N THR A 120 13.99 12.13 -8.49
CA THR A 120 13.25 11.99 -7.23
C THR A 120 14.12 11.50 -6.07
N GLU A 121 15.17 10.73 -6.37
CA GLU A 121 16.22 10.39 -5.41
C GLU A 121 17.00 11.63 -4.98
N LEU A 122 17.41 12.48 -5.93
CA LEU A 122 18.14 13.71 -5.61
C LEU A 122 17.29 14.70 -4.78
N MET A 123 15.98 14.71 -5.03
CA MET A 123 15.01 15.48 -4.23
C MET A 123 14.70 14.84 -2.86
N ASN A 124 15.13 13.61 -2.63
CA ASN A 124 14.77 12.80 -1.47
C ASN A 124 13.24 12.69 -1.25
N LEU A 125 12.48 12.40 -2.32
CA LEU A 125 11.02 12.25 -2.23
C LEU A 125 10.61 10.88 -1.68
N SER A 126 9.67 10.84 -0.73
CA SER A 126 8.94 9.62 -0.37
C SER A 126 7.63 9.50 -1.18
N PHE A 127 7.19 8.26 -1.40
CA PHE A 127 5.92 7.92 -2.05
C PHE A 127 5.01 7.10 -1.14
N GLU A 128 5.38 6.96 0.13
CA GLU A 128 4.52 6.40 1.18
C GLU A 128 3.31 7.32 1.38
N GLU A 129 2.13 6.74 1.61
CA GLU A 129 0.90 7.52 1.77
C GLU A 129 0.82 8.21 3.15
N THR A 130 1.43 7.61 4.16
CA THR A 130 1.50 8.11 5.53
C THR A 130 2.94 8.47 5.92
N TRP A 131 3.07 9.43 6.84
CA TRP A 131 4.36 9.87 7.38
C TRP A 131 4.21 10.29 8.83
N CYS A 132 5.26 10.04 9.62
CA CYS A 132 5.19 10.23 11.07
C CYS A 132 4.93 11.69 11.47
N GLY A 133 3.80 11.93 12.12
CA GLY A 133 3.23 13.22 12.49
C GLY A 133 1.97 13.61 11.70
N ASP A 134 1.42 12.71 10.87
CA ASP A 134 0.18 12.93 10.12
C ASP A 134 -1.10 12.54 10.89
N ASN A 135 -0.94 12.00 12.10
CA ASN A 135 -1.99 11.50 13.00
C ASN A 135 -2.71 10.24 12.49
N ALA A 136 -2.11 9.49 11.57
CA ALA A 136 -2.65 8.25 11.06
C ALA A 136 -1.63 7.11 11.17
N CYS A 137 -1.81 6.23 12.17
CA CYS A 137 -1.05 4.99 12.25
C CYS A 137 -1.43 4.05 11.09
N SER A 138 -0.57 3.98 10.07
CA SER A 138 -0.80 3.20 8.85
C SER A 138 0.52 2.77 8.23
N ASP A 139 0.51 1.66 7.48
CA ASP A 139 1.68 1.11 6.80
C ASP A 139 2.48 2.19 6.03
N PRO A 140 3.79 2.36 6.27
CA PRO A 140 4.71 1.45 6.97
C PRO A 140 4.98 1.79 8.45
N GLU A 141 4.17 2.65 9.07
CA GLU A 141 4.37 3.10 10.45
C GLU A 141 3.99 2.02 11.47
N ASN A 142 4.72 2.03 12.57
CA ASN A 142 4.40 1.26 13.76
C ASN A 142 5.02 1.92 15.00
N TYR A 143 4.77 1.39 16.19
CA TYR A 143 5.26 1.93 17.44
C TYR A 143 6.78 2.15 17.47
N LEU A 144 7.57 1.30 16.80
CA LEU A 144 9.02 1.44 16.74
C LEU A 144 9.47 2.58 15.82
N THR A 145 8.83 2.74 14.66
CA THR A 145 9.25 3.71 13.63
C THR A 145 8.56 5.07 13.78
N CYS A 146 7.36 5.11 14.35
CA CYS A 146 6.58 6.32 14.63
C CYS A 146 5.69 6.17 15.87
N PRO A 147 6.24 6.27 17.09
CA PRO A 147 5.45 6.23 18.33
C PRO A 147 4.52 7.44 18.53
N GLU A 148 4.69 8.50 17.75
CA GLU A 148 3.83 9.70 17.78
C GLU A 148 2.44 9.40 17.24
N ASP A 149 2.34 8.76 16.07
CA ASP A 149 1.07 8.39 15.45
C ASP A 149 0.61 6.97 15.82
N CYS A 150 1.54 6.06 16.07
CA CYS A 150 1.31 4.69 16.53
C CYS A 150 1.70 4.52 18.01
N PRO A 151 0.86 4.93 18.98
CA PRO A 151 1.18 4.79 20.40
C PRO A 151 1.14 3.32 20.87
N SER A 152 1.72 3.05 22.04
CA SER A 152 1.71 1.68 22.60
C SER A 152 0.29 1.13 22.73
N GLY A 153 0.12 -0.14 22.35
CA GLY A 153 -1.19 -0.80 22.25
C GLY A 153 -1.89 -0.66 20.90
N SER A 154 -1.22 -0.14 19.87
CA SER A 154 -1.76 -0.02 18.50
C SER A 154 -1.80 -1.36 17.77
N ASP A 155 -2.72 -1.52 16.83
CA ASP A 155 -2.76 -2.64 15.86
C ASP A 155 -1.98 -2.18 14.61
N ASP A 156 -0.66 -2.25 14.69
CA ASP A 156 0.30 -1.67 13.75
C ASP A 156 1.33 -2.68 13.20
N GLY A 157 1.13 -3.96 13.49
CA GLY A 157 2.01 -5.05 13.07
C GLY A 157 3.31 -5.17 13.87
N TYR A 158 3.50 -4.38 14.93
CA TYR A 158 4.69 -4.42 15.79
C TYR A 158 4.32 -4.61 17.26
N CYS A 159 4.75 -5.74 17.82
CA CYS A 159 4.64 -6.00 19.25
C CYS A 159 5.68 -5.20 20.08
N ASP A 160 5.23 -4.22 20.86
CA ASP A 160 6.08 -3.40 21.73
C ASP A 160 6.42 -4.06 23.08
N GLY A 161 5.54 -4.93 23.60
CA GLY A 161 5.70 -5.66 24.87
C GLY A 161 5.87 -4.78 26.11
N ILE A 162 5.40 -3.54 26.07
CA ILE A 162 5.55 -2.56 27.15
C ILE A 162 4.49 -2.81 28.22
N LYS A 163 4.93 -2.81 29.48
CA LYS A 163 4.01 -2.88 30.62
C LYS A 163 3.43 -1.50 30.96
N ASP A 164 2.44 -1.02 30.21
CA ASP A 164 1.79 0.28 30.40
C ASP A 164 0.28 0.23 30.72
N ASN A 165 -0.28 -0.97 30.96
CA ASN A 165 -1.70 -1.30 31.09
C ASN A 165 -2.51 -1.26 29.79
N LYS A 166 -1.86 -1.21 28.62
CA LYS A 166 -2.50 -1.43 27.33
C LYS A 166 -2.02 -2.74 26.76
N CYS A 167 -2.94 -3.47 26.15
CA CYS A 167 -2.59 -4.70 25.45
C CYS A 167 -2.34 -4.34 23.99
N ASP A 168 -1.12 -4.61 23.54
CA ASP A 168 -0.70 -4.63 22.16
C ASP A 168 -1.30 -5.87 21.44
N PRO A 169 -2.20 -5.65 20.47
CA PRO A 169 -2.86 -6.74 19.73
C PRO A 169 -1.91 -7.51 18.80
N ASP A 170 -0.74 -6.97 18.46
CA ASP A 170 0.25 -7.61 17.59
C ASP A 170 1.17 -8.58 18.36
N CYS A 171 1.14 -8.52 19.69
CA CYS A 171 1.90 -9.41 20.55
C CYS A 171 1.34 -10.84 20.61
N GLU A 172 2.23 -11.83 20.42
CA GLU A 172 1.89 -13.23 20.73
C GLU A 172 1.54 -13.41 22.22
N LYS A 173 0.85 -14.52 22.54
CA LYS A 173 0.41 -14.82 23.91
C LYS A 173 1.55 -14.72 24.93
N ASN A 174 1.34 -13.92 25.97
CA ASN A 174 2.29 -13.63 27.06
C ASN A 174 3.56 -12.88 26.65
N LYS A 175 3.60 -12.27 25.46
CA LYS A 175 4.67 -11.33 25.08
C LYS A 175 4.43 -9.93 25.61
N ASP A 176 3.17 -9.51 25.58
CA ASP A 176 2.72 -8.32 26.28
C ASP A 176 2.19 -8.71 27.68
N PRO A 177 2.75 -8.15 28.78
CA PRO A 177 2.29 -8.39 30.15
C PRO A 177 0.86 -7.94 30.47
N ASP A 178 0.31 -7.02 29.70
CA ASP A 178 -1.00 -6.38 29.91
C ASP A 178 -2.12 -7.03 29.09
N CYS A 179 -1.77 -7.86 28.10
CA CYS A 179 -2.72 -8.72 27.39
C CYS A 179 -3.27 -9.82 28.29
N LYS A 180 -4.44 -9.54 28.89
CA LYS A 180 -5.24 -10.54 29.60
C LYS A 180 -5.82 -11.50 28.56
N ASN A 181 -5.55 -12.79 28.72
CA ASN A 181 -6.22 -13.84 27.95
C ASN A 181 -7.74 -13.65 28.05
N THR A 182 -8.35 -13.13 27.00
CA THR A 182 -9.79 -13.26 26.80
C THR A 182 -10.06 -14.75 26.70
N ILE A 183 -11.18 -15.21 27.28
CA ILE A 183 -11.52 -16.63 27.26
C ILE A 183 -11.77 -17.03 25.80
N GLU A 184 -10.75 -17.52 25.11
CA GLU A 184 -10.90 -18.17 23.82
C GLU A 184 -11.77 -19.40 24.06
N ILE A 185 -13.03 -19.32 23.62
CA ILE A 185 -13.91 -20.48 23.60
C ILE A 185 -13.22 -21.52 22.70
N PRO A 186 -12.88 -22.72 23.22
CA PRO A 186 -12.13 -23.71 22.46
C PRO A 186 -12.82 -24.01 21.13
N ILE A 187 -12.05 -24.23 20.06
CA ILE A 187 -12.56 -24.59 18.72
C ILE A 187 -13.60 -25.73 18.79
N ILE A 188 -13.42 -26.66 19.72
CA ILE A 188 -14.36 -27.76 19.99
C ILE A 188 -15.77 -27.25 20.33
N VAL A 189 -15.88 -26.19 21.14
CA VAL A 189 -17.16 -25.60 21.53
C VAL A 189 -17.81 -24.87 20.35
N GLN A 190 -17.03 -24.19 19.50
CA GLN A 190 -17.54 -23.60 18.27
C GLN A 190 -18.08 -24.67 17.30
N ILE A 191 -17.38 -25.80 17.15
CA ILE A 191 -17.82 -26.93 16.32
C ILE A 191 -19.13 -27.52 16.87
N ILE A 192 -19.26 -27.65 18.20
CA ILE A 192 -20.49 -28.14 18.84
C ILE A 192 -21.66 -27.18 18.54
N ILE A 193 -21.47 -25.87 18.67
CA ILE A 193 -22.51 -24.87 18.38
C ILE A 193 -22.94 -24.94 16.91
N ILE A 194 -21.98 -24.99 15.97
CA ILE A 194 -22.27 -25.11 14.53
C ILE A 194 -23.00 -26.42 14.23
N GLY A 195 -22.58 -27.53 14.84
CA GLY A 195 -23.23 -28.83 14.69
C GLY A 195 -24.68 -28.82 15.17
N ILE A 196 -24.97 -28.20 16.33
CA ILE A 196 -26.33 -28.04 16.86
C ILE A 196 -27.19 -27.21 15.90
N ILE A 197 -26.66 -26.12 15.34
CA ILE A 197 -27.37 -25.27 14.37
C ILE A 197 -27.71 -26.07 13.11
N ILE A 198 -26.76 -26.82 12.55
CA ILE A 198 -26.98 -27.64 11.35
C ILE A 198 -28.05 -28.70 11.61
N ILE A 199 -27.99 -29.40 12.74
CA ILE A 199 -28.99 -30.41 13.13
C ILE A 199 -30.37 -29.75 13.27
N GLY A 200 -30.44 -28.59 13.92
CA GLY A 200 -31.69 -27.83 14.07
C GLY A 200 -32.30 -27.43 12.72
N VAL A 201 -31.48 -26.97 11.77
CA VAL A 201 -31.93 -26.64 10.41
C VAL A 201 -32.40 -27.89 9.66
N LEU A 202 -31.69 -29.01 9.75
CA LEU A 202 -32.10 -30.27 9.12
C LEU A 202 -33.43 -30.78 9.69
N ILE A 203 -33.60 -30.73 11.02
CA ILE A 203 -34.86 -31.08 11.69
C ILE A 203 -35.97 -30.13 11.24
N PHE A 204 -35.73 -28.81 11.22
CA PHE A 204 -36.72 -27.83 10.77
C PHE A 204 -37.15 -28.07 9.32
N VAL A 205 -36.20 -28.32 8.41
CA VAL A 205 -36.50 -28.63 7.00
C VAL A 205 -37.28 -29.93 6.87
N PHE A 206 -36.97 -30.94 7.69
CA PHE A 206 -37.68 -32.22 7.71
C PHE A 206 -39.10 -32.09 8.26
N LEU A 207 -39.30 -31.32 9.35
CA LEU A 207 -40.61 -31.04 9.95
C LEU A 207 -41.50 -30.13 9.11
N ARG A 208 -40.94 -29.40 8.14
CA ARG A 208 -41.68 -28.53 7.21
C ARG A 208 -42.05 -29.22 5.89
N LYS A 209 -41.73 -30.52 5.75
CA LYS A 209 -41.94 -31.31 4.53
C LYS A 209 -43.30 -32.03 4.49
N ASP A 210 -44.19 -31.75 5.43
CA ASP A 210 -45.61 -32.17 5.42
C ASP A 210 -46.54 -30.96 5.21
#